data_AF-A0A0H5E849-F1
#
_entry.id   AF-A0A0H5E849-F1
#
_cell.length_a   1.000
_cell.length_b   1.000
_cell.length_c   1.000
_cell.angle_alpha   90.00
_cell.angle_beta   90.00
_cell.angle_gamma   90.00
#
_symmetry.space_group_name_H-M   'P 1'
#
loop_
_entity.id
_entity.type
_entity.pdbx_description
1 polymer ?
#
loop_
_entity_poly.entity_id
_entity_poly.type
_entity_poly.pdbx_seq_one_letter_code
_entity_poly.pdbx_strand_id
1 'polypeptide(L)'
;MKIMSYLALPLTCILFAGSMEAALPPLWQSRDEIKSLLESPEIGRYLDSSEAIKEIRRSEWGYEIITTKHTLEARIRYQPQSMPGPSNFSWTFSIKFPEDNAAVPKHN
;
A
#
# COMPACT_ATOMS: atom_id res chain seq x y z
N MET A 1 -54.34 -4.57 26.41
CA MET A 1 -52.90 -4.82 26.69
C MET A 1 -52.26 -5.42 25.46
N LYS A 2 -51.37 -4.67 24.79
CA LYS A 2 -50.59 -5.11 23.61
C LYS A 2 -49.12 -4.99 24.00
N ILE A 3 -48.51 -6.09 24.43
CA ILE A 3 -47.09 -6.20 24.73
C ILE A 3 -46.62 -7.45 24.01
N MET A 4 -46.20 -7.33 22.76
CA MET A 4 -45.44 -8.36 22.03
C MET A 4 -45.04 -7.85 20.66
N SER A 5 -44.19 -6.82 20.59
CA SER A 5 -43.57 -6.36 19.33
C SER A 5 -42.26 -5.58 19.57
N TYR A 6 -41.45 -5.97 20.56
CA TYR A 6 -40.17 -5.27 20.84
C TYR A 6 -38.93 -6.16 20.77
N LEU A 7 -39.07 -7.45 20.44
CA LEU A 7 -37.95 -8.40 20.35
C LEU A 7 -37.33 -8.53 18.95
N ALA A 8 -37.94 -7.92 17.92
CA ALA A 8 -37.40 -7.95 16.56
C ALA A 8 -36.34 -6.86 16.28
N LEU A 9 -36.24 -5.84 17.14
CA LEU A 9 -35.36 -4.69 16.94
C LEU A 9 -33.88 -4.92 17.29
N PRO A 10 -33.50 -5.68 18.36
CA PRO A 10 -32.08 -5.85 18.69
C PRO A 10 -31.36 -6.86 17.78
N LEU A 11 -32.09 -7.77 17.12
CA LEU A 11 -31.51 -8.80 16.26
C LEU A 11 -30.97 -8.22 14.94
N THR A 12 -31.61 -7.17 14.42
CA THR A 12 -31.23 -6.51 13.16
C THR A 12 -29.95 -5.68 13.30
N CYS A 13 -29.64 -5.16 14.48
CA CYS A 13 -28.43 -4.36 14.70
C CYS A 13 -27.14 -5.19 14.74
N ILE A 14 -27.20 -6.47 15.14
CA ILE A 14 -26.01 -7.31 15.28
C ILE A 14 -25.44 -7.72 13.91
N LEU A 15 -26.29 -7.84 12.88
CA LEU A 15 -25.85 -8.25 11.54
C LEU A 15 -25.17 -7.13 10.73
N PHE A 16 -25.22 -5.87 11.18
CA PHE A 16 -24.60 -4.74 10.48
C PHE A 16 -23.16 -4.43 10.96
N ALA A 17 -22.71 -5.04 12.08
CA ALA A 17 -21.38 -4.81 12.64
C ALA A 17 -20.26 -5.67 12.01
N GLY A 18 -20.59 -6.58 11.09
CA GLY A 18 -19.66 -7.60 10.57
C GLY A 18 -18.81 -7.19 9.37
N SER A 19 -18.87 -5.95 8.89
CA SER A 19 -18.31 -5.57 7.57
C SER A 19 -17.05 -4.68 7.62
N MET A 20 -16.33 -4.58 8.74
CA MET A 20 -15.17 -3.68 8.88
C MET A 20 -13.79 -4.35 8.78
N GLU A 21 -13.69 -5.60 8.32
CA GLU A 21 -12.40 -6.31 8.20
C GLU A 21 -11.85 -6.49 6.77
N ALA A 22 -12.35 -5.75 5.78
CA ALA A 22 -12.02 -6.02 4.36
C ALA A 22 -11.47 -4.82 3.57
N ALA A 23 -10.59 -4.01 4.16
CA ALA A 23 -9.90 -2.94 3.42
C ALA A 23 -8.37 -2.91 3.61
N LEU A 24 -7.82 -3.75 4.49
CA LEU A 24 -6.37 -3.89 4.62
C LEU A 24 -5.92 -5.10 3.81
N PRO A 25 -4.96 -4.96 2.88
CA PRO A 25 -4.29 -6.13 2.35
C PRO A 25 -3.74 -6.93 3.53
N PRO A 26 -3.87 -8.26 3.50
CA PRO A 26 -3.51 -9.06 4.65
C PRO A 26 -2.03 -8.82 4.96
N LEU A 27 -1.69 -8.67 6.25
CA LEU A 27 -0.34 -8.27 6.69
C LEU A 27 0.77 -9.17 6.12
N TRP A 28 0.46 -10.43 5.84
CA TRP A 28 1.38 -11.38 5.22
C TRP A 28 1.78 -10.94 3.79
N GLN A 29 0.84 -10.38 3.03
CA GLN A 29 1.07 -9.94 1.66
C GLN A 29 2.00 -8.73 1.61
N SER A 30 1.78 -7.75 2.50
CA SER A 30 2.70 -6.60 2.63
C SER A 30 4.13 -7.02 2.95
N ARG A 31 4.30 -8.09 3.75
CA ARG A 31 5.62 -8.65 4.05
C ARG A 31 6.26 -9.29 2.81
N ASP A 32 5.51 -10.10 2.08
CA ASP A 32 6.00 -10.72 0.85
C ASP A 32 6.31 -9.69 -0.24
N GLU A 33 5.52 -8.62 -0.33
CA GLU A 33 5.78 -7.50 -1.24
C GLU A 33 7.09 -6.79 -0.89
N ILE A 34 7.31 -6.39 0.36
CA ILE A 34 8.57 -5.75 0.78
C ILE A 34 9.76 -6.67 0.57
N LYS A 35 9.60 -7.97 0.86
CA LYS A 35 10.66 -8.95 0.63
C LYS A 35 10.98 -9.07 -0.87
N SER A 36 9.97 -9.24 -1.71
CA SER A 36 10.11 -9.31 -3.17
C SER A 36 10.72 -8.03 -3.76
N LEU A 37 10.38 -6.87 -3.19
CA LEU A 37 10.94 -5.58 -3.56
C LEU A 37 12.45 -5.54 -3.32
N LEU A 38 12.90 -5.93 -2.11
CA LEU A 38 14.31 -5.94 -1.73
C LEU A 38 15.13 -7.03 -2.44
N GLU A 39 14.50 -8.16 -2.78
CA GLU A 39 15.13 -9.26 -3.52
C GLU A 39 15.13 -9.03 -5.05
N SER A 40 14.45 -7.98 -5.54
CA SER A 40 14.38 -7.68 -6.97
C SER A 40 15.77 -7.29 -7.51
N PRO A 41 16.31 -7.98 -8.52
CA PRO A 41 17.63 -7.63 -9.09
C PRO A 41 17.63 -6.26 -9.77
N GLU A 42 16.46 -5.73 -10.15
CA GLU A 42 16.34 -4.40 -10.74
C GLU A 42 16.60 -3.29 -9.72
N ILE A 43 16.31 -3.53 -8.43
CA ILE A 43 16.49 -2.51 -7.39
C ILE A 43 17.96 -2.11 -7.24
N GLY A 44 18.88 -3.06 -7.42
CA GLY A 44 20.32 -2.84 -7.36
C GLY A 44 20.88 -2.01 -8.52
N ARG A 45 20.07 -1.74 -9.56
CA ARG A 45 20.44 -0.76 -10.61
C ARG A 45 20.17 0.68 -10.18
N TYR A 46 19.26 0.88 -9.24
CA TYR A 46 18.87 2.19 -8.74
C TYR A 46 19.51 2.52 -7.39
N LEU A 47 19.68 1.51 -6.54
CA LEU A 47 20.39 1.61 -5.27
C LEU A 47 21.85 1.20 -5.46
N ASP A 48 22.76 2.15 -5.26
CA ASP A 48 24.18 1.85 -5.15
C ASP A 48 24.40 0.97 -3.90
N SER A 49 25.29 -0.04 -3.95
CA SER A 49 25.52 -0.97 -2.82
C SER A 49 26.00 -0.27 -1.54
N SER A 50 26.45 0.98 -1.68
CA SER A 50 26.89 1.84 -0.56
C SER A 50 25.77 2.68 0.04
N GLU A 51 24.57 2.66 -0.53
CA GLU A 51 23.50 3.57 -0.18
C GLU A 51 22.57 3.02 0.90
N ALA A 52 22.53 3.69 2.06
CA ALA A 52 21.65 3.32 3.15
C ALA A 52 20.20 3.75 2.88
N ILE A 53 19.28 2.80 2.98
CA ILE A 53 17.83 3.05 3.00
C ILE A 53 17.48 3.68 4.35
N LYS A 54 16.92 4.89 4.33
CA LYS A 54 16.45 5.57 5.53
C LYS A 54 15.05 5.12 5.91
N GLU A 55 14.18 5.00 4.92
CA GLU A 55 12.77 4.74 5.15
C GLU A 55 12.12 4.08 3.94
N ILE A 56 11.15 3.20 4.19
CA ILE A 56 10.27 2.64 3.17
C ILE A 56 8.83 3.00 3.56
N ARG A 57 8.17 3.84 2.76
CA ARG A 57 6.79 4.27 2.98
C ARG A 57 5.86 3.58 2.01
N ARG A 58 4.66 3.22 2.46
CA ARG A 58 3.58 2.77 1.57
C ARG A 58 2.96 4.01 0.91
N SER A 59 2.79 3.96 -0.40
CA SER A 59 2.07 4.95 -1.21
C SER A 59 0.81 4.30 -1.80
N GLU A 60 -0.07 5.09 -2.42
CA GLU A 60 -1.30 4.59 -3.07
C GLU A 60 -1.01 3.56 -4.16
N TRP A 61 0.16 3.67 -4.81
CA TRP A 61 0.52 2.86 -5.97
C TRP A 61 1.60 1.79 -5.68
N GLY A 62 2.08 1.67 -4.44
CA GLY A 62 3.19 0.78 -4.10
C GLY A 62 4.01 1.31 -2.92
N TYR A 63 5.32 1.44 -3.10
CA TYR A 63 6.25 1.87 -2.06
C TYR A 63 7.17 2.99 -2.51
N GLU A 64 7.54 3.87 -1.58
CA GLU A 64 8.56 4.89 -1.74
C GLU A 64 9.73 4.55 -0.84
N ILE A 65 10.89 4.34 -1.44
CA ILE A 65 12.14 4.03 -0.74
C ILE A 65 12.95 5.33 -0.69
N ILE A 66 13.07 5.88 0.50
CA ILE A 66 13.80 7.11 0.75
C ILE A 66 15.22 6.74 1.12
N THR A 67 16.18 7.18 0.32
CA THR A 67 17.60 6.95 0.55
C THR A 67 18.27 8.24 1.02
N THR A 68 19.60 8.23 1.12
CA THR A 68 20.36 9.45 1.45
C THR A 68 20.47 10.40 0.27
N LYS A 69 20.48 9.90 -0.98
CA LYS A 69 20.69 10.73 -2.17
C LYS A 69 19.42 11.02 -2.95
N HIS A 70 18.44 10.12 -2.97
CA HIS A 70 17.24 10.24 -3.80
C HIS A 70 16.04 9.47 -3.21
N THR A 71 14.88 9.61 -3.84
CA THR A 71 13.70 8.80 -3.52
C THR A 71 13.41 7.88 -4.69
N LEU A 72 13.30 6.58 -4.43
CA LEU A 72 12.94 5.58 -5.43
C LEU A 72 11.46 5.22 -5.25
N GLU A 73 10.66 5.44 -6.28
CA GLU A 73 9.28 4.96 -6.35
C GLU A 73 9.26 3.54 -6.92
N ALA A 74 8.76 2.59 -6.13
CA ALA A 74 8.52 1.22 -6.53
C ALA A 74 7.01 0.99 -6.65
N ARG A 75 6.50 1.03 -7.88
CA ARG A 75 5.08 0.83 -8.17
C ARG A 75 4.78 -0.66 -8.29
N ILE A 76 3.77 -1.13 -7.57
CA ILE A 76 3.28 -2.50 -7.64
C ILE A 76 2.14 -2.60 -8.64
N ARG A 77 2.20 -3.58 -9.56
CA ARG A 77 1.10 -3.92 -10.46
C ARG A 77 0.61 -5.32 -10.14
N TYR A 78 -0.56 -5.41 -9.51
CA TYR A 78 -1.23 -6.69 -9.29
C TYR A 78 -1.83 -7.20 -10.59
N GLN A 79 -1.63 -8.49 -10.85
CA GLN A 79 -2.17 -9.18 -12.02
C GLN A 79 -3.47 -9.88 -11.63
N PRO A 80 -4.47 -9.91 -12.53
CA PRO A 80 -5.70 -10.66 -12.30
C PRO A 80 -5.38 -12.16 -12.17
N GLN A 81 -5.94 -12.79 -11.14
CA GLN A 81 -5.72 -14.19 -10.84
C GLN A 81 -7.03 -14.94 -10.65
N SER A 82 -7.16 -16.10 -11.30
CA SER A 82 -8.39 -16.90 -11.29
C SER A 82 -8.50 -17.85 -10.09
N MET A 83 -7.41 -18.10 -9.35
CA MET A 83 -7.38 -19.02 -8.21
C MET A 83 -7.12 -18.27 -6.90
N PRO A 84 -7.81 -18.63 -5.79
CA PRO A 84 -7.51 -18.05 -4.48
C PRO A 84 -6.10 -18.47 -4.05
N GLY A 85 -5.28 -17.48 -3.68
CA GLY A 85 -3.88 -17.68 -3.33
C GLY A 85 -3.14 -16.34 -3.31
N PRO A 86 -1.80 -16.37 -3.12
CA PRO A 86 -0.99 -15.17 -3.19
C PRO A 86 -1.19 -14.46 -4.52
N SER A 87 -1.38 -13.13 -4.48
CA SER A 87 -1.54 -12.33 -5.69
C SER A 87 -0.24 -12.32 -6.49
N ASN A 88 -0.34 -12.54 -7.80
CA ASN A 88 0.76 -12.27 -8.72
C ASN A 88 0.93 -10.76 -8.89
N PHE A 89 2.17 -10.26 -8.82
CA PHE A 89 2.46 -8.84 -9.04
C PHE A 89 3.83 -8.64 -9.68
N SER A 90 4.02 -7.47 -10.29
CA SER A 90 5.29 -7.03 -10.88
C SER A 90 5.65 -5.63 -10.41
N TRP A 91 6.96 -5.36 -10.36
CA TRP A 91 7.50 -4.06 -9.94
C TRP A 91 7.79 -3.15 -11.13
N THR A 92 7.66 -1.85 -10.93
CA THR A 92 8.18 -0.82 -11.83
C THR A 92 8.88 0.23 -10.99
N PHE A 93 10.15 0.49 -11.29
CA PHE A 93 11.01 1.41 -10.52
C PHE A 93 11.17 2.74 -11.26
N SER A 94 11.04 3.85 -10.53
CA SER A 94 11.26 5.20 -11.06
C SER A 94 11.94 6.07 -10.01
N ILE A 95 12.98 6.81 -10.38
CA ILE A 95 13.63 7.77 -9.49
C ILE A 95 12.76 9.02 -9.43
N LYS A 96 12.33 9.40 -8.22
CA LYS A 96 11.75 10.71 -7.94
C LYS A 96 12.83 11.59 -7.31
N PHE A 97 13.05 12.75 -7.93
CA PHE A 97 13.76 13.82 -7.29
C PHE A 97 12.76 14.60 -6.43
N PRO A 98 13.13 14.99 -5.20
CA PRO A 98 12.26 15.84 -4.38
C PRO A 98 11.93 17.10 -5.18
N GLU A 99 10.64 17.38 -5.32
CA GLU A 99 10.11 18.53 -6.04
C GLU A 99 10.36 19.80 -5.21
N ASP A 100 11.60 20.28 -5.16
CA ASP A 100 12.00 21.50 -4.44
C ASP A 100 11.60 22.81 -5.18
N ASN A 101 10.74 22.76 -6.21
CA ASN A 101 10.42 23.96 -7.00
C ASN A 101 8.96 24.05 -7.49
N ALA A 102 7.98 23.76 -6.63
CA ALA A 102 6.67 24.40 -6.77
C ALA A 102 6.69 25.79 -6.09
N ALA A 103 7.61 26.65 -6.53
CA ALA A 103 7.48 28.08 -6.33
C ALA A 103 6.22 28.53 -7.07
N VAL A 104 5.08 28.51 -6.39
CA VAL A 104 3.89 29.23 -6.84
C VAL A 104 4.29 30.72 -6.80
N PRO A 105 4.40 31.42 -7.95
CA PRO A 105 4.50 32.86 -7.90
C PRO A 105 3.19 33.36 -7.30
N LYS A 106 3.25 33.90 -6.08
CA LYS A 106 2.16 34.71 -5.55
C LYS A 106 2.08 35.95 -6.45
N HIS A 107 1.11 35.93 -7.36
CA HIS A 107 0.76 37.10 -8.14
C HIS A 107 0.24 38.17 -7.19
N ASN A 108 0.78 39.37 -7.34
CA ASN A 108 0.61 40.55 -6.50
C ASN A 108 -0.78 41.18 -6.69
#